data_AF-A0A5C7QJP4-F1
#
_entry.id   AF-A0A5C7QJP4-F1
#
_cell.length_a   1.000
_cell.length_b   1.000
_cell.length_c   1.000
_cell.angle_alpha   90.00
_cell.angle_beta   90.00
_cell.angle_gamma   90.00
#
_symmetry.space_group_name_H-M   'P 1'
#
loop_
_entity.id
_entity.type
_entity.pdbx_description
1 polymer ?
#
loop_
_entity_poly.entity_id
_entity_poly.type
_entity_poly.pdbx_seq_one_letter_code
_entity_poly.pdbx_strand_id
1 'polypeptide(L)'
;MDRWLRARRAWVPNASRGFACLVVALGVLLATATAARAASEGPPWAAWLAESGLAPGQVGALVVPVEGGEPLTALNAAQAFNPASTMKLLTSYASLSMLGPGYRWRTGAYLRGRLDADVLHGDLVLRGGGDPKLVIEDLDAFVARMRAAGLREVRGDLVLDDAIYEIGGD
;
A
#
# COMPACT_ATOMS: atom_id res chain seq x y z
N MET A 1 62.50 -28.22 -59.16
CA MET A 1 61.30 -29.07 -59.29
C MET A 1 60.32 -28.61 -58.22
N ASP A 2 59.16 -28.01 -58.46
CA ASP A 2 58.46 -27.81 -59.72
C ASP A 2 57.57 -26.57 -59.69
N ARG A 3 57.37 -26.11 -60.92
CA ARG A 3 56.78 -24.89 -61.44
C ARG A 3 55.30 -25.15 -61.70
N TRP A 4 54.37 -24.42 -61.09
CA TRP A 4 52.98 -24.37 -61.60
C TRP A 4 52.35 -22.98 -61.46
N LEU A 5 52.24 -22.34 -62.62
CA LEU A 5 51.47 -21.12 -62.91
C LEU A 5 49.97 -21.45 -62.89
N ARG A 6 49.15 -20.61 -62.23
CA ARG A 6 47.71 -20.52 -62.50
C ARG A 6 47.26 -19.06 -62.61
N ALA A 7 46.39 -18.86 -63.58
CA ALA A 7 45.97 -17.60 -64.19
C ALA A 7 45.30 -16.62 -63.21
N ARG A 8 45.62 -15.33 -63.36
CA ARG A 8 44.95 -14.23 -62.68
C ARG A 8 43.66 -13.87 -63.43
N ARG A 9 42.50 -14.30 -62.91
CA ARG A 9 41.21 -13.63 -63.21
C ARG A 9 41.19 -12.32 -62.43
N ALA A 10 41.18 -11.18 -63.13
CA ALA A 10 41.02 -9.88 -62.52
C ALA A 10 39.62 -9.79 -61.88
N TRP A 11 39.58 -9.84 -60.56
CA TRP A 11 38.41 -9.54 -59.76
C TRP A 11 38.21 -8.02 -59.75
N VAL A 12 37.11 -7.54 -60.32
CA VAL A 12 36.68 -6.15 -60.20
C VAL A 12 35.67 -6.08 -59.06
N PRO A 13 36.02 -5.54 -57.87
CA PRO A 13 35.05 -5.35 -56.81
C PRO A 13 34.01 -4.33 -57.24
N ASN A 14 32.75 -4.76 -57.27
CA ASN A 14 31.62 -3.89 -57.53
C ASN A 14 31.35 -3.03 -56.28
N ALA A 15 32.00 -1.85 -56.21
CA ALA A 15 31.95 -0.92 -55.07
C ALA A 15 30.52 -0.45 -54.70
N SER A 16 29.58 -0.53 -55.65
CA SER A 16 28.17 -0.16 -55.45
C SER A 16 27.43 -1.04 -54.43
N ARG A 17 27.85 -2.31 -54.26
CA ARG A 17 27.22 -3.24 -53.31
C ARG A 17 27.58 -2.95 -51.85
N GLY A 18 28.78 -2.43 -51.60
CA GLY A 18 29.23 -2.05 -50.26
C GLY A 18 28.48 -0.82 -49.72
N PHE A 19 28.22 0.16 -50.58
CA PHE A 19 27.53 1.39 -50.21
C PHE A 19 26.05 1.15 -49.90
N ALA A 20 25.37 0.32 -50.69
CA ALA A 20 23.98 -0.05 -50.46
C ALA A 20 23.79 -0.83 -49.14
N CYS A 21 24.71 -1.75 -48.80
CA CYS A 21 24.66 -2.48 -47.53
C CYS A 21 24.90 -1.55 -46.33
N LEU A 22 25.79 -0.56 -46.45
CA LEU A 22 26.08 0.40 -45.38
C LEU A 22 24.88 1.31 -45.07
N VAL A 23 24.20 1.81 -46.10
CA VAL A 23 23.01 2.67 -45.94
C VAL A 23 21.85 1.92 -45.30
N VAL A 24 21.61 0.66 -45.70
CA VAL A 24 20.57 -0.19 -45.10
C VAL A 24 20.92 -0.53 -43.66
N ALA A 25 22.17 -0.89 -43.36
CA ALA A 25 22.61 -1.19 -41.99
C ALA A 25 22.48 0.03 -41.06
N LEU A 26 22.84 1.22 -41.54
CA LEU A 26 22.69 2.48 -40.79
C LEU A 26 21.22 2.83 -40.56
N GLY A 27 20.36 2.64 -41.57
CA GLY A 27 18.91 2.85 -41.45
C GLY A 27 18.26 1.91 -40.43
N VAL A 28 18.65 0.64 -40.40
CA VAL A 28 18.19 -0.33 -39.40
C VAL A 28 18.68 0.05 -38.00
N LEU A 29 19.94 0.45 -37.85
CA LEU A 29 20.49 0.92 -36.57
C LEU A 29 19.73 2.14 -36.03
N LEU A 30 19.47 3.16 -36.87
CA LEU A 30 18.69 4.33 -36.46
C LEU A 30 17.24 3.97 -36.08
N ALA A 31 16.59 3.08 -36.82
CA ALA A 31 15.22 2.64 -36.52
C ALA A 31 15.13 1.83 -35.22
N THR A 32 16.13 0.99 -34.92
CA THR A 32 16.18 0.27 -33.64
C THR A 32 16.46 1.20 -32.47
N ALA A 33 17.26 2.26 -32.66
CA ALA A 33 17.54 3.25 -31.63
C ALA A 33 16.32 4.11 -31.28
N THR A 34 15.50 4.50 -32.26
CA THR A 34 14.27 5.27 -32.01
C THR A 34 13.17 4.42 -31.37
N ALA A 35 13.01 3.16 -31.78
CA ALA A 35 12.05 2.25 -31.16
C ALA A 35 12.43 1.91 -29.71
N ALA A 36 13.72 1.71 -29.42
CA ALA A 36 14.22 1.49 -28.06
C ALA A 36 14.02 2.72 -27.17
N ARG A 37 14.16 3.93 -27.74
CA ARG A 37 13.98 5.18 -27.00
C ARG A 37 12.51 5.45 -26.67
N ALA A 38 11.59 5.19 -27.60
CA ALA A 38 10.16 5.26 -27.37
C ALA A 38 9.66 4.25 -26.32
N ALA A 39 10.32 3.10 -26.20
CA ALA A 39 10.04 2.12 -25.15
C ALA A 39 10.67 2.48 -23.78
N SER A 40 11.59 3.44 -23.74
CA SER A 40 12.33 3.87 -22.53
C SER A 40 11.82 5.16 -21.90
N GLU A 41 10.95 5.89 -22.59
CA GLU A 41 10.40 7.13 -22.07
C GLU A 41 9.26 6.77 -21.10
N GLY A 42 9.47 7.08 -19.82
CA GLY A 42 8.43 6.98 -18.81
C GLY A 42 7.20 7.82 -19.16
N PRO A 43 6.16 7.84 -18.31
CA PRO A 43 4.94 8.58 -18.61
C PRO A 43 5.24 10.05 -18.93
N PRO A 44 4.51 10.68 -19.87
CA PRO A 44 4.74 12.06 -20.31
C PRO A 44 4.22 13.06 -19.26
N TRP A 45 4.77 13.00 -18.05
CA TRP A 45 4.33 13.74 -16.87
C TRP A 45 4.15 15.23 -17.13
N ALA A 46 5.09 15.86 -17.86
CA ALA A 46 5.00 17.28 -18.20
C ALA A 46 3.76 17.63 -19.03
N ALA A 47 3.41 16.80 -20.02
CA ALA A 47 2.22 16.99 -20.84
C ALA A 47 0.94 16.81 -20.01
N TRP A 48 0.87 15.73 -19.23
CA TRP A 48 -0.30 15.46 -18.38
C TRP A 48 -0.52 16.51 -17.29
N LEU A 49 0.56 17.01 -16.67
CA LEU A 49 0.48 18.09 -15.69
C LEU A 49 0.01 19.40 -16.32
N ALA A 50 0.52 19.74 -17.51
CA ALA A 50 0.09 20.91 -18.25
C ALA A 50 -1.40 20.83 -18.65
N GLU A 51 -1.84 19.67 -19.17
CA GLU A 51 -3.25 19.40 -19.50
C GLU A 51 -4.16 19.47 -18.26
N SER A 52 -3.66 19.05 -17.09
CA SER A 52 -4.41 19.06 -15.83
C SER A 52 -4.43 20.43 -15.13
N GLY A 53 -3.63 21.40 -15.59
CA GLY A 53 -3.46 22.70 -14.93
C GLY A 53 -2.74 22.63 -13.57
N LEU A 54 -2.02 21.54 -13.30
CA LEU A 54 -1.30 21.32 -12.04
C LEU A 54 0.16 21.77 -12.19
N ALA A 55 0.67 22.48 -11.18
CA ALA A 55 2.09 22.79 -11.13
C ALA A 55 2.91 21.52 -10.84
N PRO A 56 4.13 21.39 -11.40
CA PRO A 56 4.93 20.17 -11.25
C PRO A 56 5.14 19.70 -9.81
N GLY A 57 5.27 20.62 -8.84
CA GLY A 57 5.48 20.28 -7.42
C GLY A 57 4.22 19.88 -6.65
N GLN A 58 3.05 19.78 -7.29
CA GLN A 58 1.78 19.41 -6.65
C GLN A 58 1.46 17.92 -6.76
N VAL A 59 2.22 17.18 -7.57
CA VAL A 59 1.98 15.75 -7.83
C VAL A 59 3.25 14.97 -7.54
N GLY A 60 3.11 13.90 -6.78
CA GLY A 60 4.13 12.85 -6.65
C GLY A 60 3.61 11.55 -7.25
N ALA A 61 4.48 10.82 -7.95
CA ALA A 61 4.17 9.50 -8.46
C ALA A 61 5.39 8.58 -8.31
N LEU A 62 5.14 7.33 -7.92
CA LEU A 62 6.14 6.29 -7.85
C LEU A 62 5.49 4.98 -8.25
N VAL A 63 6.05 4.30 -9.25
CA VAL A 63 5.56 2.99 -9.71
C VAL A 63 6.70 1.99 -9.57
N VAL A 64 6.48 0.97 -8.75
CA VAL A 64 7.46 -0.08 -8.45
C VAL A 64 6.91 -1.46 -8.81
N PRO A 65 7.75 -2.39 -9.29
CA PRO A 65 7.35 -3.80 -9.42
C PRO A 65 7.02 -4.41 -8.06
N VAL A 66 5.99 -5.26 -8.01
CA VAL A 66 5.52 -5.88 -6.74
C VAL A 66 6.58 -6.82 -6.15
N GLU A 67 7.30 -7.56 -7.01
CA GLU A 67 8.39 -8.48 -6.61
C GLU A 67 9.68 -7.74 -6.19
N GLY A 68 9.67 -6.40 -6.21
CA GLY A 68 10.85 -5.57 -6.01
C GLY A 68 11.66 -5.34 -7.28
N GLY A 69 12.66 -4.46 -7.17
CA GLY A 69 13.50 -4.00 -8.29
C GLY A 69 13.46 -2.49 -8.44
N GLU A 70 14.04 -2.01 -9.54
CA GLU A 70 14.09 -0.58 -9.84
C GLU A 70 12.68 -0.01 -10.16
N PRO A 71 12.38 1.22 -9.73
CA PRO A 71 11.14 1.88 -10.10
C PRO A 71 10.97 1.98 -11.63
N LEU A 72 9.77 1.70 -12.12
CA LEU A 72 9.42 1.90 -13.52
C LEU A 72 9.33 3.38 -13.86
N THR A 73 8.91 4.21 -12.90
CA THR A 73 8.92 5.66 -13.00
C THR A 73 8.84 6.32 -11.63
N ALA A 74 9.39 7.53 -11.51
CA ALA A 74 9.34 8.36 -10.33
C ALA A 74 9.18 9.84 -10.73
N LEU A 75 8.27 10.54 -10.07
CA LEU A 75 8.03 11.98 -10.17
C LEU A 75 7.92 12.54 -8.76
N ASN A 76 8.80 13.47 -8.37
CA ASN A 76 8.84 14.09 -7.03
C ASN A 76 8.77 13.09 -5.86
N ALA A 77 9.31 11.88 -6.02
CA ALA A 77 9.10 10.77 -5.08
C ALA A 77 9.64 11.03 -3.66
N ALA A 78 10.62 11.93 -3.51
CA ALA A 78 11.18 12.32 -2.21
C ALA A 78 10.50 13.54 -1.56
N GLN A 79 9.53 14.17 -2.24
CA GLN A 79 8.83 15.34 -1.73
C GLN A 79 7.71 14.90 -0.77
N ALA A 80 7.53 15.65 0.32
CA ALA A 80 6.44 15.42 1.25
C ALA A 80 5.11 15.98 0.70
N PHE A 81 4.04 15.19 0.82
CA PHE A 81 2.68 15.56 0.44
C PHE A 81 1.71 15.27 1.58
N ASN A 82 0.51 15.85 1.54
CA ASN A 82 -0.59 15.41 2.39
C ASN A 82 -1.15 14.09 1.84
N PRO A 83 -1.00 12.95 2.55
CA PRO A 83 -1.45 11.66 2.06
C PRO A 83 -2.98 11.51 2.09
N ALA A 84 -3.70 12.36 2.82
CA ALA A 84 -5.13 12.21 3.09
C ALA A 84 -5.45 10.77 3.51
N SER A 85 -6.48 10.15 2.92
CA SER A 85 -6.88 8.78 3.25
C SER A 85 -5.85 7.70 2.87
N THR A 86 -4.83 7.98 2.06
CA THR A 86 -3.74 7.01 1.80
C THR A 86 -2.91 6.74 3.06
N MET A 87 -2.96 7.63 4.07
CA MET A 87 -2.40 7.38 5.40
C MET A 87 -2.92 6.10 6.04
N LYS A 88 -4.15 5.68 5.70
CA LYS A 88 -4.74 4.44 6.20
C LYS A 88 -3.91 3.20 5.84
N LEU A 89 -3.12 3.23 4.77
CA LEU A 89 -2.19 2.13 4.44
C LEU A 89 -1.14 1.96 5.53
N LEU A 90 -0.51 3.07 5.96
CA LEU A 90 0.48 3.06 7.03
C LEU A 90 -0.15 2.61 8.36
N THR A 91 -1.29 3.19 8.73
CA THR A 91 -1.98 2.82 9.98
C THR A 91 -2.45 1.36 9.97
N SER A 92 -2.92 0.85 8.82
CA SER A 92 -3.31 -0.55 8.67
C SER A 92 -2.11 -1.49 8.79
N TYR A 93 -1.00 -1.17 8.14
CA TYR A 93 0.25 -1.94 8.25
C TYR A 93 0.76 -1.98 9.69
N ALA A 94 0.81 -0.83 10.36
CA ALA A 94 1.21 -0.74 11.76
C ALA A 94 0.28 -1.58 12.66
N SER A 95 -1.04 -1.45 12.46
CA SER A 95 -2.03 -2.20 13.25
C SER A 95 -1.89 -3.71 13.06
N LEU A 96 -1.75 -4.18 11.82
CA LEU A 96 -1.54 -5.60 11.52
C LEU A 96 -0.21 -6.13 12.08
N SER A 97 0.85 -5.33 12.01
CA SER A 97 2.18 -5.72 12.51
C SER A 97 2.23 -5.78 14.03
N MET A 98 1.54 -4.86 14.71
CA MET A 98 1.54 -4.77 16.18
C MET A 98 0.52 -5.71 16.84
N LEU A 99 -0.69 -5.78 16.31
CA LEU A 99 -1.80 -6.55 16.90
C LEU A 99 -1.90 -7.97 16.33
N GLY A 100 -1.44 -8.16 15.09
CA GLY A 100 -1.63 -9.38 14.34
C GLY A 100 -3.02 -9.49 13.68
N PRO A 101 -3.16 -10.30 12.61
CA PRO A 101 -4.44 -10.47 11.90
C PRO A 101 -5.50 -11.21 12.73
N GLY A 102 -5.09 -11.92 13.78
CA GLY A 102 -5.96 -12.65 14.70
C GLY A 102 -6.49 -11.83 15.87
N TYR A 103 -6.11 -10.56 15.99
CA TYR A 103 -6.50 -9.73 17.13
C TYR A 103 -8.03 -9.65 17.27
N ARG A 104 -8.50 -9.65 18.51
CA ARG A 104 -9.90 -9.48 18.88
C ARG A 104 -9.98 -8.50 20.04
N TRP A 105 -10.76 -7.44 19.84
CA TRP A 105 -11.11 -6.49 20.88
C TRP A 105 -11.89 -7.19 22.00
N ARG A 106 -11.74 -6.73 23.23
CA ARG A 106 -12.35 -7.36 24.42
C ARG A 106 -13.07 -6.32 25.27
N THR A 107 -14.38 -6.23 25.11
CA THR A 107 -15.26 -5.45 25.99
C THR A 107 -15.83 -6.35 27.08
N GLY A 108 -15.83 -5.89 28.33
CA GLY A 108 -16.23 -6.71 29.48
C GLY A 108 -17.03 -5.95 30.53
N ALA A 109 -17.75 -6.68 31.38
CA ALA A 109 -18.51 -6.14 32.50
C ALA A 109 -17.93 -6.67 33.80
N TYR A 110 -17.85 -5.78 34.79
CA TYR A 110 -17.28 -6.05 36.09
C TYR A 110 -18.25 -5.56 37.17
N LEU A 111 -18.36 -6.34 38.24
CA LEU A 111 -19.18 -5.99 39.39
C LEU A 111 -18.32 -5.25 40.40
N ARG A 112 -18.73 -4.05 40.79
CA ARG A 112 -18.12 -3.28 41.87
C ARG A 112 -19.12 -3.18 43.01
N GLY A 113 -19.21 -4.25 43.79
CA GLY A 113 -20.19 -4.37 44.87
C GLY A 113 -20.42 -5.82 45.25
N ARG A 114 -21.44 -6.05 46.07
CA ARG A 114 -21.84 -7.40 46.47
C ARG A 114 -23.03 -7.86 45.62
N LEU A 115 -22.87 -8.98 44.93
CA LEU A 115 -24.00 -9.67 44.31
C LEU A 115 -24.68 -10.55 45.37
N ASP A 116 -25.96 -10.30 45.63
CA ASP A 116 -26.81 -11.09 46.53
C ASP A 116 -28.01 -11.61 45.76
N ALA A 117 -28.09 -12.93 45.61
CA ALA A 117 -28.96 -13.61 44.65
C ALA A 117 -28.85 -13.01 43.23
N ASP A 118 -29.85 -12.25 42.81
CA ASP A 118 -29.99 -11.64 41.49
C ASP A 118 -29.82 -10.10 41.49
N VAL A 119 -29.52 -9.51 42.66
CA VAL A 119 -29.37 -8.07 42.86
C VAL A 119 -27.91 -7.71 43.15
N LEU A 120 -27.32 -6.85 42.32
CA LEU A 120 -26.03 -6.24 42.59
C LEU A 120 -26.21 -5.02 43.50
N HIS A 121 -25.66 -5.08 44.70
CA HIS A 121 -25.54 -3.94 45.61
C HIS A 121 -24.20 -3.22 45.35
N GLY A 122 -24.23 -2.28 44.41
CA GLY A 122 -23.06 -1.55 43.91
C GLY A 122 -23.13 -1.33 42.40
N ASP A 123 -22.00 -0.97 41.81
CA ASP A 123 -21.95 -0.50 40.42
C ASP A 123 -21.68 -1.66 39.44
N LEU A 124 -22.27 -1.56 38.26
CA LEU A 124 -21.93 -2.36 37.09
C LEU A 124 -20.97 -1.56 36.20
N VAL A 125 -19.74 -2.03 36.03
CA VAL A 125 -18.73 -1.35 35.22
C VAL A 125 -18.65 -2.02 33.85
N LEU A 126 -18.97 -1.30 32.78
CA LEU A 126 -18.72 -1.70 31.40
C LEU A 126 -17.37 -1.13 30.95
N ARG A 127 -16.34 -1.98 30.85
CA ARG A 127 -15.02 -1.58 30.36
C ARG A 127 -14.90 -1.82 28.87
N GLY A 128 -14.73 -0.72 28.13
CA GLY A 128 -14.52 -0.73 26.69
C GLY A 128 -13.17 -1.34 26.33
N GLY A 129 -13.18 -2.32 25.43
CA GLY A 129 -11.96 -2.91 24.90
C GLY A 129 -11.37 -2.18 23.71
N GLY A 130 -12.11 -1.21 23.16
CA GLY A 130 -11.73 -0.45 21.97
C GLY A 130 -12.24 -1.02 20.65
N ASP A 131 -13.28 -1.87 20.70
CA ASP A 131 -13.87 -2.46 19.51
C ASP A 131 -14.50 -1.38 18.61
N PRO A 132 -13.94 -1.09 17.41
CA PRO A 132 -14.47 -0.08 16.50
C PRO A 132 -15.77 -0.54 15.81
N LYS A 133 -16.19 -1.80 16.05
CA LYS A 133 -17.39 -2.41 15.49
C LYS A 133 -18.41 -2.82 16.57
N LEU A 134 -18.35 -2.25 17.76
CA LEU A 134 -19.36 -2.48 18.79
C LEU A 134 -20.71 -1.91 18.34
N VAL A 135 -21.69 -2.78 18.07
CA VAL A 135 -23.06 -2.38 17.65
C VAL A 135 -24.11 -2.71 18.72
N ILE A 136 -25.35 -2.27 18.50
CA ILE A 136 -26.44 -2.45 19.50
C ILE A 136 -26.77 -3.93 19.72
N GLU A 137 -26.65 -4.75 18.69
CA GLU A 137 -26.89 -6.19 18.76
C GLU A 137 -25.87 -6.89 19.66
N ASP A 138 -24.61 -6.42 19.67
CA ASP A 138 -23.59 -6.92 20.59
C ASP A 138 -23.92 -6.57 22.04
N LEU A 139 -24.48 -5.38 22.28
CA LEU A 139 -24.91 -4.93 23.59
C LEU A 139 -26.13 -5.74 24.08
N ASP A 140 -27.09 -6.03 23.21
CA ASP A 140 -28.24 -6.88 23.53
C ASP A 140 -27.79 -8.29 23.93
N ALA A 141 -26.88 -8.89 23.13
CA ALA A 141 -26.29 -10.18 23.45
C ALA A 141 -25.48 -10.14 24.76
N PHE A 142 -24.82 -9.03 25.04
CA PHE A 142 -24.08 -8.82 26.28
C PHE A 142 -25.00 -8.75 27.51
N VAL A 143 -26.08 -7.98 27.44
CA VAL A 143 -27.11 -7.92 28.51
C VAL A 143 -27.77 -9.27 28.71
N ALA A 144 -28.12 -9.98 27.63
CA ALA A 144 -28.69 -11.31 27.69
C ALA A 144 -27.76 -12.30 28.44
N ARG A 145 -26.44 -12.25 28.18
CA ARG A 145 -25.45 -13.06 28.91
C ARG A 145 -25.39 -12.71 30.39
N MET A 146 -25.45 -11.43 30.76
CA MET A 146 -25.46 -11.03 32.18
C MET A 146 -26.72 -11.51 32.90
N ARG A 147 -27.89 -11.42 32.25
CA ARG A 147 -29.15 -11.97 32.79
C ARG A 147 -29.10 -13.48 32.94
N ALA A 148 -28.56 -14.19 31.95
CA ALA A 148 -28.38 -15.64 32.02
C ALA A 148 -27.38 -16.06 33.12
N ALA A 149 -26.42 -15.20 33.46
CA ALA A 149 -25.51 -15.37 34.58
C ALA A 149 -26.13 -15.02 35.95
N GLY A 150 -27.39 -14.57 36.00
CA GLY A 150 -28.15 -14.34 37.23
C GLY A 150 -28.35 -12.87 37.60
N LEU A 151 -27.76 -11.90 36.89
CA LEU A 151 -27.93 -10.48 37.21
C LEU A 151 -29.29 -9.95 36.71
N ARG A 152 -30.17 -9.54 37.62
CA ARG A 152 -31.50 -8.98 37.29
C ARG A 152 -31.66 -7.51 37.65
N GLU A 153 -31.05 -7.07 38.75
CA GLU A 153 -31.16 -5.71 39.26
C GLU A 153 -29.78 -5.18 39.66
N VAL A 154 -29.54 -3.89 39.40
CA VAL A 154 -28.33 -3.16 39.83
C VAL A 154 -28.79 -2.01 40.74
N ARG A 155 -28.31 -2.01 41.99
CA ARG A 155 -28.54 -1.00 43.03
C ARG A 155 -27.28 -0.17 43.25
N GLY A 156 -26.88 0.50 42.19
CA GLY A 156 -25.73 1.39 42.09
C GLY A 156 -25.70 1.96 40.68
N ASP A 157 -24.55 2.44 40.25
CA ASP A 157 -24.43 3.10 38.95
C ASP A 157 -24.05 2.13 37.82
N LEU A 158 -24.42 2.47 36.60
CA LEU A 158 -23.80 1.92 35.39
C LEU A 158 -22.60 2.81 35.04
N VAL A 159 -21.40 2.28 35.22
CA VAL A 159 -20.15 3.00 34.98
C VAL A 159 -19.57 2.58 33.63
N LEU A 160 -19.25 3.54 32.78
CA LEU A 160 -18.52 3.31 31.53
C LEU A 160 -17.04 3.59 31.77
N ASP A 161 -16.19 2.59 31.54
CA ASP A 161 -14.74 2.66 31.75
C ASP A 161 -14.04 2.60 30.39
N ASP A 162 -13.48 3.74 29.96
CA ASP A 162 -12.71 3.93 28.73
C ASP A 162 -11.22 4.19 28.98
N ALA A 163 -10.72 3.85 30.17
CA ALA A 163 -9.37 4.16 30.63
C ALA A 163 -8.26 3.61 29.70
N ILE A 164 -8.58 2.66 28.81
CA ILE A 164 -7.67 2.17 27.77
C ILE A 164 -7.19 3.27 26.79
N TYR A 165 -7.90 4.39 26.72
CA TYR A 165 -7.58 5.53 25.87
C TYR A 165 -7.04 6.74 26.63
N GLU A 166 -6.90 6.64 27.95
CA GLU A 166 -6.24 7.67 28.73
C GLU A 166 -4.78 7.77 28.29
N ILE A 167 -4.42 8.91 27.72
CA ILE A 167 -3.04 9.27 27.42
C ILE A 167 -2.52 9.86 28.73
N GLY A 168 -1.58 9.17 29.41
CA GLY A 168 -1.15 9.46 30.78
C GLY A 168 -1.15 10.95 31.13
N GLY A 169 -1.91 11.31 32.17
CA GLY A 169 -1.92 12.65 32.73
C GLY A 169 -0.59 12.93 33.42
N ASP A 170 -0.04 14.12 33.14
CA ASP A 170 1.08 14.84 33.79
C ASP A 170 2.02 14.03 34.70
#